data_AF-A0A0B4HYE2-F1
#
_entry.id   AF-A0A0B4HYE2-F1
#
_cell.length_a   1.000
_cell.length_b   1.000
_cell.length_c   1.000
_cell.angle_alpha   90.00
_cell.angle_beta   90.00
_cell.angle_gamma   90.00
#
_symmetry.space_group_name_H-M   'P 1'
#
loop_
_entity.id
_entity.type
_entity.pdbx_description
1 polymer ?
#
loop_
_entity_poly.entity_id
_entity_poly.type
_entity_poly.pdbx_seq_one_letter_code
_entity_poly.pdbx_strand_id
1 'polypeptide(L)'
;MDVHGQPFCVSSALCRLCQFWFRDGESVTADLRDTKARNLVSFPFAQNGTHVDGHVTIHIACTKRGCWCQPGILCFHTSCYAFYSAKFGQTSHLLVDSMYSDYTPAFSLQRKRTAYILSLLERRTTSGALATLPPELRRLVARDLVREYAVVNLHHLVHTAPTVPNTVTIDLEQDVYASYVRIEGSTYVQSLHNKAPQGARLDCKHIHSPHPGQIVRKIFLEYDHLGIRGVHVCAPRSASQQTADNVWWVELRRQQGVRHILAVSDGLKVRGIMDGMEQDATDGSIRGPAWPEPATECKVIDLEGLKISTFPPRGLRMSHVEFNAPHVEGYFIAIFRRQVIKLQAHRQPASRHFYHDADIICKDLTWIYMPVDPGDSSLTAAEQRFWERYPVLGIPIPESMRLELHPQKYTLTK
;
A
#
# COMPACT_ATOMS: atom_id res chain seq x y z
N MET A 1 -20.08 -5.47 37.62
CA MET A 1 -20.43 -5.61 36.19
C MET A 1 -20.11 -4.28 35.55
N ASP A 2 -18.86 -4.08 35.14
CA ASP A 2 -18.43 -2.81 34.54
C ASP A 2 -18.60 -2.87 33.03
N VAL A 3 -19.44 -1.96 32.53
CA VAL A 3 -19.69 -1.76 31.10
C VAL A 3 -18.53 -0.94 30.53
N HIS A 4 -17.36 -1.58 30.36
CA HIS A 4 -16.33 -1.01 29.49
C HIS A 4 -16.76 -1.23 28.05
N GLY A 5 -16.98 -0.13 27.32
CA GLY A 5 -17.30 -0.17 25.89
C GLY A 5 -16.21 -0.91 25.09
N GLN A 6 -16.60 -1.49 23.95
CA GLN A 6 -15.69 -2.21 23.07
C GLN A 6 -14.51 -1.30 22.65
N PRO A 7 -13.25 -1.77 22.74
CA PRO A 7 -12.11 -0.96 22.38
C PRO A 7 -12.09 -0.65 20.89
N PHE A 8 -11.32 0.37 20.57
CA PHE A 8 -11.26 1.02 19.28
C PHE A 8 -9.88 0.81 18.67
N CYS A 9 -9.79 0.60 17.35
CA CYS A 9 -8.50 0.40 16.70
C CYS A 9 -8.22 1.42 15.59
N VAL A 10 -7.04 2.03 15.67
CA VAL A 10 -6.50 2.85 14.59
C VAL A 10 -5.82 1.92 13.58
N SER A 11 -6.46 1.76 12.41
CA SER A 11 -5.99 0.86 11.35
C SER A 11 -4.82 1.40 10.53
N SER A 12 -4.52 2.70 10.66
CA SER A 12 -3.45 3.36 9.90
C SER A 12 -2.84 4.50 10.70
N ALA A 13 -1.51 4.55 10.75
CA ALA A 13 -0.74 5.65 11.36
C ALA A 13 -0.68 6.91 10.46
N LEU A 14 -1.69 7.13 9.61
CA LEU A 14 -1.76 8.24 8.67
C LEU A 14 -2.88 9.21 9.04
N CYS A 15 -2.60 10.50 8.93
CA CYS A 15 -3.61 11.53 8.96
C CYS A 15 -4.53 11.40 7.74
N ARG A 16 -5.84 11.28 7.95
CA ARG A 16 -6.81 11.12 6.87
C ARG A 16 -6.95 12.34 5.96
N LEU A 17 -6.56 13.53 6.42
CA LEU A 17 -6.59 14.75 5.60
C LEU A 17 -5.32 14.92 4.75
N CYS A 18 -4.13 14.85 5.34
CA CYS A 18 -2.87 15.14 4.63
C CYS A 18 -2.09 13.88 4.20
N GLN A 19 -2.52 12.69 4.64
CA GLN A 19 -1.86 11.40 4.37
C GLN A 19 -0.39 11.34 4.81
N PHE A 20 0.04 12.22 5.72
CA PHE A 20 1.33 12.12 6.40
C PHE A 20 1.20 11.25 7.64
N TRP A 21 2.32 10.64 8.02
CA TRP A 21 2.41 9.72 9.14
C TRP A 21 2.38 10.55 10.42
N PHE A 22 1.74 10.00 11.44
CA PHE A 22 1.88 10.50 12.79
C PHE A 22 3.27 10.15 13.32
N ARG A 23 3.85 11.09 14.06
CA ARG A 23 5.05 10.86 14.86
C ARG A 23 4.67 10.71 16.32
N ASP A 24 5.46 9.94 17.06
CA ASP A 24 5.24 9.82 18.50
C ASP A 24 5.28 11.19 19.18
N GLY A 25 4.32 11.41 20.06
CA GLY A 25 4.09 12.68 20.76
C GLY A 25 3.29 13.72 19.96
N GLU A 26 3.03 13.53 18.66
CA GLU A 26 2.14 14.43 17.92
C GLU A 26 0.70 14.30 18.41
N SER A 27 0.01 15.44 18.51
CA SER A 27 -1.41 15.45 18.87
C SER A 27 -2.26 14.98 17.69
N VAL A 28 -3.07 13.95 17.94
CA VAL A 28 -3.96 13.30 16.98
C VAL A 28 -5.38 13.40 17.48
N THR A 29 -6.30 13.78 16.58
CA THR A 29 -7.74 13.77 16.82
C THR A 29 -8.34 12.56 16.11
N ALA A 30 -8.98 11.67 16.88
CA ALA A 30 -9.75 10.54 16.41
C ALA A 30 -11.24 10.90 16.32
N ASP A 31 -11.86 10.55 15.20
CA ASP A 31 -13.31 10.54 15.03
C ASP A 31 -13.83 9.12 15.25
N LEU A 32 -14.52 8.92 16.38
CA LEU A 32 -15.00 7.62 16.84
C LEU A 32 -16.24 7.12 16.09
N ARG A 33 -16.80 7.90 15.14
CA ARG A 33 -17.93 7.53 14.27
C ARG A 33 -19.09 6.78 14.96
N ASP A 34 -19.34 7.02 16.25
CA ASP A 34 -20.51 6.46 16.92
C ASP A 34 -21.75 7.25 16.49
N THR A 35 -22.74 6.51 15.97
CA THR A 35 -23.90 6.98 15.20
C THR A 35 -24.83 7.95 15.92
N LYS A 36 -24.57 8.29 17.20
CA LYS A 36 -25.43 9.15 18.01
C LYS A 36 -24.76 10.43 18.52
N ALA A 37 -23.43 10.52 18.47
CA ALA A 37 -22.68 11.75 18.74
C ALA A 37 -21.26 11.60 18.16
N ARG A 38 -20.81 12.55 17.32
CA ARG A 38 -19.41 12.62 16.89
C ARG A 38 -18.54 12.90 18.11
N ASN A 39 -18.04 11.86 18.75
CA ASN A 39 -17.09 11.98 19.84
C ASN A 39 -15.68 12.09 19.25
N LEU A 40 -15.20 13.33 19.17
CA LEU A 40 -13.81 13.61 18.82
C LEU A 40 -12.96 13.47 20.07
N VAL A 41 -11.94 12.61 20.01
CA VAL A 41 -10.98 12.44 21.11
C VAL A 41 -9.61 12.83 20.62
N SER A 42 -8.93 13.72 21.35
CA SER A 42 -7.56 14.13 21.02
C SER A 42 -6.57 13.56 22.02
N PHE A 43 -5.49 12.97 21.53
CA PHE A 43 -4.48 12.31 22.35
C PHE A 43 -3.09 12.40 21.71
N PRO A 44 -2.01 12.29 22.49
CA PRO A 44 -0.66 12.15 21.95
C PRO A 44 -0.50 10.79 21.29
N PHE A 45 -0.09 10.77 20.02
CA PHE A 45 0.15 9.53 19.30
C PHE A 45 1.35 8.77 19.88
N ALA A 46 1.20 7.46 20.03
CA ALA A 46 2.29 6.56 20.38
C ALA A 46 2.14 5.28 19.55
N GLN A 47 3.09 5.03 18.64
CA GLN A 47 3.11 3.84 17.79
C GLN A 47 3.06 2.57 18.65
N ASN A 48 2.19 1.62 18.30
CA ASN A 48 1.90 0.38 19.06
C ASN A 48 1.43 0.62 20.51
N GLY A 49 1.07 1.85 20.86
CA GLY A 49 0.57 2.24 22.16
C GLY A 49 -0.92 1.98 22.35
N THR A 50 -1.39 2.24 23.56
CA THR A 50 -2.82 2.27 23.89
C THR A 50 -3.11 3.58 24.58
N HIS A 51 -4.11 4.30 24.08
CA HIS A 51 -4.66 5.47 24.74
C HIS A 51 -5.92 5.05 25.51
N VAL A 52 -6.02 5.47 26.76
CA VAL A 52 -7.17 5.22 27.63
C VAL A 52 -7.62 6.56 28.20
N ASP A 53 -8.86 6.93 27.94
CA ASP A 53 -9.49 8.12 28.49
C ASP A 53 -10.92 7.80 28.93
N GLY A 54 -11.13 7.68 30.25
CA GLY A 54 -12.41 7.33 30.85
C GLY A 54 -13.01 6.04 30.27
N HIS A 55 -14.03 6.20 29.42
CA HIS A 55 -14.76 5.10 28.78
C HIS A 55 -14.25 4.72 27.39
N VAL A 56 -13.24 5.42 26.86
CA VAL A 56 -12.69 5.19 25.52
C VAL A 56 -11.31 4.56 25.64
N THR A 57 -11.13 3.38 25.02
CA THR A 57 -9.82 2.73 24.86
C THR A 57 -9.48 2.62 23.39
N ILE A 58 -8.40 3.26 22.96
CA ILE A 58 -7.93 3.27 21.56
C ILE A 58 -6.59 2.54 21.48
N HIS A 59 -6.55 1.43 20.75
CA HIS A 59 -5.33 0.73 20.39
C HIS A 59 -4.78 1.27 19.07
N ILE A 60 -3.52 1.68 19.08
CA ILE A 60 -2.83 2.23 17.91
C ILE A 60 -2.11 1.08 17.20
N ALA A 61 -2.41 0.88 15.91
CA ALA A 61 -1.80 -0.18 15.10
C ALA A 61 -1.93 -1.59 15.72
N CYS A 62 -3.15 -2.01 16.07
CA CYS A 62 -3.38 -3.38 16.54
C CYS A 62 -2.98 -4.39 15.46
N THR A 63 -1.83 -5.05 15.64
CA THR A 63 -1.32 -6.10 14.75
C THR A 63 -1.85 -7.49 15.12
N LYS A 64 -2.73 -7.61 16.13
CA LYS A 64 -3.27 -8.90 16.57
C LYS A 64 -4.24 -9.44 15.51
N ARG A 65 -3.95 -10.63 14.97
CA ARG A 65 -4.96 -11.44 14.25
C ARG A 65 -6.18 -11.63 15.18
N GLY A 66 -7.38 -11.38 14.67
CA GLY A 66 -8.62 -11.47 15.45
C GLY A 66 -8.79 -10.37 16.51
N CYS A 67 -8.23 -9.16 16.28
CA CYS A 67 -8.43 -8.02 17.17
C CYS A 67 -9.94 -7.72 17.30
N TRP A 68 -10.48 -7.76 18.53
CA TRP A 68 -11.89 -7.52 18.85
C TRP A 68 -12.26 -6.03 18.87
N CYS A 69 -11.35 -5.15 18.42
CA CYS A 69 -11.63 -3.73 18.32
C CYS A 69 -12.74 -3.44 17.30
N GLN A 70 -13.49 -2.38 17.52
CA GLN A 70 -14.25 -1.77 16.43
C GLN A 70 -13.27 -1.20 15.40
N PRO A 71 -13.37 -1.63 14.12
CA PRO A 71 -12.57 -1.06 13.04
C PRO A 71 -13.11 0.31 12.66
N GLY A 72 -12.26 1.12 12.03
CA GLY A 72 -12.74 2.26 11.25
C GLY A 72 -12.75 3.62 11.95
N ILE A 73 -11.92 3.83 12.97
CA ILE A 73 -11.66 5.20 13.43
C ILE A 73 -10.83 5.94 12.40
N LEU A 74 -11.21 7.20 12.18
CA LEU A 74 -10.46 8.12 11.35
C LEU A 74 -9.60 8.98 12.25
N CYS A 75 -8.30 9.00 12.00
CA CYS A 75 -7.37 9.84 12.74
C CYS A 75 -6.86 10.99 11.87
N PHE A 76 -6.68 12.14 12.51
CA PHE A 76 -6.19 13.35 11.89
C PHE A 76 -5.09 13.95 12.75
N HIS A 77 -4.10 14.61 12.16
CA HIS A 77 -3.30 15.55 12.96
C HIS A 77 -4.27 16.60 13.50
N THR A 78 -4.20 16.90 14.79
CA THR A 78 -5.11 17.88 15.40
C THR A 78 -5.01 19.23 14.70
N SER A 79 -3.81 19.65 14.28
CA SER A 79 -3.61 20.86 13.48
C SER A 79 -4.28 20.81 12.11
N CYS A 80 -4.19 19.67 11.39
CA CYS A 80 -4.85 19.50 10.09
C CYS A 80 -6.37 19.54 10.23
N TYR A 81 -6.93 18.88 11.27
CA TYR A 81 -8.36 18.88 11.53
C TYR A 81 -8.87 20.28 11.86
N ALA A 82 -8.19 20.99 12.77
CA ALA A 82 -8.52 22.36 13.14
C ALA A 82 -8.44 23.32 11.93
N PHE A 83 -7.36 23.23 11.15
CA PHE A 83 -7.17 24.02 9.94
C PHE A 83 -8.30 23.77 8.93
N TYR A 84 -8.59 22.50 8.63
CA TYR A 84 -9.66 22.14 7.70
C TYR A 84 -11.01 22.66 8.19
N SER A 85 -11.32 22.43 9.47
CA SER A 85 -12.59 22.82 10.08
C SER A 85 -12.81 24.34 10.01
N ALA A 86 -11.76 25.11 10.28
CA ALA A 86 -11.81 26.57 10.20
C ALA A 86 -11.96 27.10 8.77
N LYS A 87 -11.42 26.40 7.76
CA LYS A 87 -11.41 26.85 6.36
C LYS A 87 -12.60 26.36 5.53
N PHE A 88 -13.02 25.12 5.75
CA PHE A 88 -13.97 24.41 4.89
C PHE A 88 -15.18 23.86 5.65
N GLY A 89 -15.23 24.04 6.98
CA GLY A 89 -16.30 23.49 7.81
C GLY A 89 -16.12 21.99 8.04
N GLN A 90 -17.22 21.25 8.12
CA GLN A 90 -17.16 19.82 8.45
C GLN A 90 -16.48 19.00 7.35
N THR A 91 -15.69 18.01 7.75
CA THR A 91 -15.05 17.07 6.82
C THR A 91 -16.12 16.29 6.04
N SER A 92 -16.04 16.32 4.70
CA SER A 92 -16.94 15.55 3.85
C SER A 92 -16.52 14.08 3.82
N HIS A 93 -17.51 13.18 3.77
CA HIS A 93 -17.24 11.74 3.64
C HIS A 93 -16.45 11.42 2.37
N LEU A 94 -16.80 12.08 1.24
CA LEU A 94 -16.06 11.96 -0.02
C LEU A 94 -14.57 12.27 0.13
N LEU A 95 -14.22 13.30 0.88
CA LEU A 95 -12.82 13.68 1.09
C LEU A 95 -12.08 12.61 1.90
N VAL A 96 -12.69 12.11 2.98
CA VAL A 96 -12.12 11.04 3.80
C VAL A 96 -11.96 9.75 3.02
N ASP A 97 -13.00 9.34 2.29
CA ASP A 97 -13.03 8.08 1.55
C ASP A 97 -12.03 8.12 0.40
N SER A 98 -11.89 9.27 -0.26
CA SER A 98 -10.88 9.46 -1.31
C SER A 98 -9.45 9.29 -0.79
N MET A 99 -9.21 9.48 0.50
CA MET A 99 -7.90 9.32 1.12
C MET A 99 -7.82 8.09 2.02
N TYR A 100 -8.71 7.13 1.79
CA TYR A 100 -8.55 5.82 2.38
C TYR A 100 -7.25 5.19 1.88
N SER A 101 -6.52 4.52 2.77
CA SER A 101 -5.23 3.91 2.45
C SER A 101 -5.38 2.43 2.67
N ASP A 102 -5.18 1.62 1.62
CA ASP A 102 -5.38 0.17 1.67
C ASP A 102 -4.31 -0.52 2.53
N TYR A 103 -3.19 0.17 2.72
CA TYR A 103 -2.11 -0.22 3.60
C TYR A 103 -1.27 0.98 4.01
N THR A 104 -0.40 0.80 4.99
CA THR A 104 0.55 1.83 5.39
C THR A 104 1.71 1.91 4.38
N PRO A 105 1.90 3.03 3.66
CA PRO A 105 2.95 3.17 2.65
C PRO A 105 4.33 3.25 3.29
N ALA A 106 5.37 2.90 2.55
CA ALA A 106 6.76 3.09 2.98
C ALA A 106 7.08 4.57 3.24
N PHE A 107 8.03 4.82 4.14
CA PHE A 107 8.43 6.19 4.49
C PHE A 107 9.11 6.91 3.33
N SER A 108 9.79 6.16 2.46
CA SER A 108 10.35 6.67 1.20
C SER A 108 9.31 7.44 0.36
N LEU A 109 8.04 7.00 0.35
CA LEU A 109 6.97 7.67 -0.38
C LEU A 109 6.63 9.03 0.25
N GLN A 110 6.67 9.14 1.57
CA GLN A 110 6.47 10.42 2.24
C GLN A 110 7.55 11.42 1.88
N ARG A 111 8.81 10.99 1.88
CA ARG A 111 9.94 11.84 1.49
C ARG A 111 9.75 12.38 0.07
N LYS A 112 9.32 11.53 -0.85
CA LYS A 112 9.02 11.94 -2.24
C LYS A 112 7.87 12.95 -2.29
N ARG A 113 6.77 12.70 -1.57
CA ARG A 113 5.63 13.62 -1.48
C ARG A 113 6.02 14.97 -0.87
N THR A 114 6.75 14.97 0.24
CA THR A 114 7.28 16.19 0.88
C THR A 114 8.16 16.97 -0.09
N ALA A 115 9.12 16.32 -0.75
CA ALA A 115 9.99 16.98 -1.73
C ALA A 115 9.20 17.57 -2.91
N TYR A 116 8.20 16.85 -3.42
CA TYR A 116 7.35 17.32 -4.49
C TYR A 116 6.54 18.57 -4.08
N ILE A 117 5.85 18.51 -2.93
CA ILE A 117 5.07 19.63 -2.41
C ILE A 117 5.96 20.84 -2.10
N LEU A 118 7.11 20.62 -1.47
CA LEU A 118 8.11 21.67 -1.22
C LEU A 118 8.50 22.37 -2.52
N SER A 119 8.84 21.62 -3.57
CA SER A 119 9.23 22.19 -4.87
C SER A 119 8.10 23.01 -5.52
N LEU A 120 6.83 22.66 -5.27
CA LEU A 120 5.68 23.42 -5.73
C LEU A 120 5.49 24.70 -4.94
N LEU A 121 5.59 24.62 -3.61
CA LEU A 121 5.45 25.76 -2.72
C LEU A 121 6.58 26.77 -2.94
N GLU A 122 7.83 26.33 -2.98
CA GLU A 122 9.00 27.18 -3.25
C GLU A 122 8.80 27.96 -4.57
N ARG A 123 8.36 27.30 -5.64
CA ARG A 123 8.05 27.95 -6.92
C ARG A 123 6.88 28.92 -6.86
N ARG A 124 5.91 28.74 -5.95
CA ARG A 124 4.82 29.71 -5.78
C ARG A 124 5.23 30.89 -4.91
N THR A 125 6.09 30.68 -3.92
CA THR A 125 6.62 31.74 -3.03
C THR A 125 7.58 32.71 -3.73
N THR A 126 7.95 32.48 -4.99
CA THR A 126 8.68 33.47 -5.82
C THR A 126 7.80 34.58 -6.36
N SER A 127 6.50 34.58 -6.04
CA SER A 127 5.55 35.59 -6.47
C SER A 127 4.76 36.17 -5.30
N GLY A 128 4.22 37.38 -5.48
CA GLY A 128 3.43 38.08 -4.47
C GLY A 128 4.21 38.54 -3.24
N ALA A 129 3.52 38.71 -2.10
CA ALA A 129 4.09 39.27 -0.87
C ALA A 129 5.29 38.48 -0.34
N LEU A 130 5.29 37.15 -0.52
CA LEU A 130 6.38 36.27 -0.06
C LEU A 130 7.66 36.43 -0.89
N ALA A 131 7.60 36.98 -2.10
CA ALA A 131 8.77 37.17 -2.95
C ALA A 131 9.79 38.16 -2.36
N THR A 132 9.35 39.02 -1.44
CA THR A 132 10.20 39.98 -0.71
C THR A 132 11.09 39.31 0.35
N LEU A 133 10.78 38.07 0.74
CA LEU A 133 11.54 37.34 1.75
C LEU A 133 12.79 36.66 1.14
N PRO A 134 13.90 36.58 1.88
CA PRO A 134 15.06 35.77 1.50
C PRO A 134 14.68 34.32 1.15
N PRO A 135 15.39 33.67 0.20
CA PRO A 135 15.14 32.28 -0.19
C PRO A 135 15.04 31.31 1.00
N GLU A 136 15.85 31.51 2.02
CA GLU A 136 15.90 30.68 3.23
C GLU A 136 14.59 30.78 4.02
N LEU A 137 14.06 32.00 4.20
CA LEU A 137 12.80 32.22 4.91
C LEU A 137 11.61 31.68 4.09
N ARG A 138 11.63 31.85 2.77
CA ARG A 138 10.61 31.26 1.88
C ARG A 138 10.59 29.74 1.96
N ARG A 139 11.76 29.13 2.02
CA ARG A 139 11.91 27.68 2.18
C ARG A 139 11.41 27.19 3.54
N LEU A 140 11.69 27.93 4.61
CA LEU A 140 11.13 27.62 5.94
C LEU A 140 9.60 27.68 5.92
N VAL A 141 9.02 28.74 5.37
CA VAL A 141 7.56 28.86 5.19
C VAL A 141 7.00 27.71 4.35
N ALA A 142 7.63 27.39 3.21
CA ALA A 142 7.20 26.28 2.37
C ALA A 142 7.23 24.93 3.11
N ARG A 143 8.24 24.70 3.94
CA ARG A 143 8.36 23.49 4.77
C ARG A 143 7.25 23.37 5.79
N ASP A 144 6.87 24.48 6.40
CA ASP A 144 5.85 24.50 7.45
C ASP A 144 4.43 24.36 6.86
N LEU A 145 4.24 24.63 5.55
CA LEU A 145 2.96 24.55 4.86
C LEU A 145 2.71 23.22 4.11
N VAL A 146 3.61 22.24 4.20
CA VAL A 146 3.50 20.99 3.41
C VAL A 146 2.20 20.23 3.71
N ARG A 147 1.82 20.15 4.99
CA ARG A 147 0.62 19.41 5.42
C ARG A 147 -0.64 20.17 5.02
N GLU A 148 -0.69 21.47 5.25
CA GLU A 148 -1.79 22.37 4.91
C GLU A 148 -2.03 22.39 3.40
N TYR A 149 -0.95 22.45 2.61
CA TYR A 149 -1.03 22.34 1.15
C TYR A 149 -1.68 21.01 0.73
N ALA A 150 -1.25 19.88 1.31
CA ALA A 150 -1.85 18.57 1.01
C ALA A 150 -3.36 18.56 1.29
N VAL A 151 -3.77 19.12 2.44
CA VAL A 151 -5.19 19.25 2.82
C VAL A 151 -5.97 20.12 1.81
N VAL A 152 -5.46 21.31 1.47
CA VAL A 152 -6.13 22.23 0.53
C VAL A 152 -6.19 21.65 -0.88
N ASN A 153 -5.09 21.06 -1.34
CA ASN A 153 -5.00 20.46 -2.67
C ASN A 153 -5.99 19.32 -2.83
N LEU A 154 -6.11 18.45 -1.81
CA LEU A 154 -7.11 17.40 -1.80
C LEU A 154 -8.54 17.97 -1.83
N HIS A 155 -8.84 18.93 -0.95
CA HIS A 155 -10.15 19.58 -0.95
C HIS A 155 -10.48 20.14 -2.33
N HIS A 156 -9.54 20.85 -2.94
CA HIS A 156 -9.72 21.39 -4.28
C HIS A 156 -9.99 20.28 -5.31
N LEU A 157 -9.21 19.20 -5.31
CA LEU A 157 -9.38 18.08 -6.24
C LEU A 157 -10.75 17.43 -6.11
N VAL A 158 -11.20 17.12 -4.88
CA VAL A 158 -12.50 16.46 -4.65
C VAL A 158 -13.68 17.30 -5.14
N HIS A 159 -13.57 18.64 -5.09
CA HIS A 159 -14.67 19.54 -5.46
C HIS A 159 -14.60 20.07 -6.90
N THR A 160 -13.47 19.90 -7.60
CA THR A 160 -13.28 20.42 -8.96
C THR A 160 -13.03 19.34 -10.00
N ALA A 161 -12.59 18.15 -9.57
CA ALA A 161 -12.50 17.00 -10.46
C ALA A 161 -13.91 16.59 -10.94
N PRO A 162 -14.03 16.06 -12.16
CA PRO A 162 -15.28 15.46 -12.61
C PRO A 162 -15.71 14.36 -11.64
N THR A 163 -16.96 14.42 -11.17
CA THR A 163 -17.52 13.39 -10.31
C THR A 163 -17.53 12.06 -11.06
N VAL A 164 -16.82 11.08 -10.54
CA VAL A 164 -16.79 9.73 -11.11
C VAL A 164 -17.87 8.89 -10.45
N PRO A 165 -18.71 8.16 -11.21
CA PRO A 165 -19.65 7.21 -10.61
C PRO A 165 -18.94 6.20 -9.72
N ASN A 166 -19.57 5.82 -8.61
CA ASN A 166 -18.98 4.88 -7.64
C ASN A 166 -18.62 3.53 -8.27
N THR A 167 -19.39 3.06 -9.26
CA THR A 167 -19.10 1.85 -10.01
C THR A 167 -19.44 2.05 -11.48
N VAL A 168 -18.53 1.65 -12.37
CA VAL A 168 -18.73 1.66 -13.82
C VAL A 168 -18.41 0.29 -14.40
N THR A 169 -19.33 -0.25 -15.20
CA THR A 169 -19.10 -1.48 -15.97
C THR A 169 -18.37 -1.15 -17.26
N ILE A 170 -17.29 -1.87 -17.55
CA ILE A 170 -16.49 -1.73 -18.76
C ILE A 170 -16.54 -3.02 -19.55
N ASP A 171 -16.91 -2.92 -20.82
CA ASP A 171 -16.92 -4.01 -21.78
C ASP A 171 -15.55 -4.14 -22.47
N LEU A 172 -14.89 -5.29 -22.33
CA LEU A 172 -13.58 -5.56 -22.91
C LEU A 172 -13.65 -6.04 -24.37
N GLU A 173 -14.86 -6.23 -24.91
CA GLU A 173 -15.09 -6.45 -26.35
C GLU A 173 -15.15 -5.12 -27.13
N GLN A 174 -15.10 -3.98 -26.44
CA GLN A 174 -15.01 -2.64 -27.00
C GLN A 174 -13.65 -2.01 -26.69
N ASP A 175 -13.36 -0.88 -27.35
CA ASP A 175 -12.23 -0.04 -26.95
C ASP A 175 -12.37 0.37 -25.48
N VAL A 176 -11.25 0.47 -24.77
CA VAL A 176 -11.24 0.97 -23.40
C VAL A 176 -10.27 2.14 -23.28
N TYR A 177 -10.76 3.20 -22.66
CA TYR A 177 -10.03 4.43 -22.38
C TYR A 177 -9.94 4.66 -20.87
N ALA A 178 -8.83 5.23 -20.41
CA ALA A 178 -8.60 5.62 -19.04
C ALA A 178 -8.34 7.13 -18.96
N SER A 179 -9.05 7.80 -18.05
CA SER A 179 -8.75 9.17 -17.65
C SER A 179 -7.93 9.15 -16.36
N TYR A 180 -7.11 10.18 -16.13
CA TYR A 180 -6.20 10.21 -14.99
C TYR A 180 -6.34 11.48 -14.14
N VAL A 181 -6.06 11.34 -12.85
CA VAL A 181 -5.94 12.45 -11.90
C VAL A 181 -4.56 12.45 -11.25
N ARG A 182 -3.96 13.62 -11.12
CA ARG A 182 -2.66 13.78 -10.44
C ARG A 182 -2.85 14.23 -9.01
N ILE A 183 -2.32 13.45 -8.08
CA ILE A 183 -2.32 13.74 -6.65
C ILE A 183 -0.86 13.80 -6.20
N GLU A 184 -0.36 15.00 -5.90
CA GLU A 184 0.94 15.23 -5.26
C GLU A 184 2.14 14.52 -5.92
N GLY A 185 2.17 14.55 -7.26
CA GLY A 185 3.25 13.97 -8.06
C GLY A 185 2.99 12.55 -8.54
N SER A 186 1.95 11.91 -8.00
CA SER A 186 1.47 10.58 -8.41
C SER A 186 0.29 10.68 -9.36
N THR A 187 0.20 9.77 -10.33
CA THR A 187 -0.88 9.73 -11.33
C THR A 187 -1.76 8.50 -11.10
N TYR A 188 -3.05 8.71 -10.89
CA TYR A 188 -4.03 7.66 -10.60
C TYR A 188 -5.06 7.57 -11.72
N VAL A 189 -5.58 6.37 -11.97
CA VAL A 189 -6.70 6.16 -12.88
C VAL A 189 -7.94 6.79 -12.25
N GLN A 190 -8.45 7.85 -12.86
CA GLN A 190 -9.64 8.55 -12.41
C GLN A 190 -10.90 7.75 -12.75
N SER A 191 -11.01 7.31 -14.00
CA SER A 191 -12.18 6.60 -14.53
C SER A 191 -11.82 5.79 -15.77
N LEU A 192 -12.60 4.75 -16.04
CA LEU A 192 -12.53 3.94 -17.26
C LEU A 192 -13.78 4.17 -18.12
N HIS A 193 -13.63 4.05 -19.44
CA HIS A 193 -14.70 4.33 -20.41
C HIS A 193 -14.59 3.42 -21.62
N ASN A 194 -15.74 3.02 -22.21
CA ASN A 194 -15.74 2.35 -23.53
C ASN A 194 -15.75 3.30 -24.73
N LYS A 195 -16.03 4.58 -24.50
CA LYS A 195 -16.00 5.64 -25.52
C LYS A 195 -15.07 6.74 -25.06
N ALA A 196 -14.28 7.27 -25.98
CA ALA A 196 -13.48 8.46 -25.70
C ALA A 196 -14.41 9.59 -25.22
N PRO A 197 -14.11 10.26 -24.09
CA PRO A 197 -14.89 11.40 -23.62
C PRO A 197 -14.95 12.49 -24.70
N GLN A 198 -16.13 13.06 -24.95
CA GLN A 198 -16.29 14.18 -25.89
C GLN A 198 -15.45 15.37 -25.40
N GLY A 199 -14.65 15.96 -26.30
CA GLY A 199 -13.73 17.04 -25.95
C GLY A 199 -12.43 16.56 -25.30
N ALA A 200 -11.93 15.39 -25.73
CA ALA A 200 -10.71 14.71 -25.29
C ALA A 200 -9.72 15.63 -24.58
N ARG A 201 -9.82 15.69 -23.25
CA ARG A 201 -8.75 16.23 -22.41
C ARG A 201 -7.47 15.48 -22.79
N LEU A 202 -6.35 16.19 -22.86
CA LEU A 202 -5.00 15.67 -23.12
C LEU A 202 -4.61 14.47 -22.23
N ASP A 203 -5.37 14.20 -21.16
CA ASP A 203 -5.12 13.18 -20.15
C ASP A 203 -5.95 11.89 -20.32
N CYS A 204 -6.67 11.68 -21.42
CA CYS A 204 -7.36 10.41 -21.69
C CYS A 204 -6.48 9.49 -22.57
N LYS A 205 -6.21 8.26 -22.12
CA LYS A 205 -5.40 7.27 -22.84
C LYS A 205 -6.22 6.08 -23.28
N HIS A 206 -6.01 5.63 -24.50
CA HIS A 206 -6.53 4.34 -24.98
C HIS A 206 -5.68 3.21 -24.39
N ILE A 207 -6.31 2.29 -23.66
CA ILE A 207 -5.62 1.23 -22.90
C ILE A 207 -5.91 -0.20 -23.40
N HIS A 208 -6.94 -0.37 -24.24
CA HIS A 208 -7.27 -1.66 -24.85
C HIS A 208 -7.99 -1.46 -26.17
N SER A 209 -7.57 -2.25 -27.17
CA SER A 209 -8.24 -2.38 -28.47
C SER A 209 -8.64 -3.84 -28.66
N PRO A 210 -9.93 -4.14 -28.82
CA PRO A 210 -10.39 -5.51 -29.00
C PRO A 210 -9.98 -6.01 -30.39
N HIS A 211 -9.37 -7.19 -30.46
CA HIS A 211 -9.15 -7.89 -31.73
C HIS A 211 -10.25 -8.95 -31.94
N PRO A 212 -10.71 -9.19 -33.18
CA PRO A 212 -11.67 -10.26 -33.46
C PRO A 212 -11.19 -11.61 -32.93
N GLY A 213 -12.01 -12.28 -32.11
CA GLY A 213 -11.70 -13.57 -31.49
C GLY A 213 -10.72 -13.51 -30.31
N GLN A 214 -10.26 -12.32 -29.90
CA GLN A 214 -9.42 -12.17 -28.72
C GLN A 214 -10.25 -12.39 -27.44
N ILE A 215 -9.80 -13.36 -26.63
CA ILE A 215 -10.34 -13.59 -25.30
C ILE A 215 -9.38 -12.95 -24.30
N VAL A 216 -9.83 -11.91 -23.60
CA VAL A 216 -9.06 -11.29 -22.52
C VAL A 216 -9.03 -12.25 -21.34
N ARG A 217 -7.89 -12.87 -21.07
CA ARG A 217 -7.73 -13.81 -19.92
C ARG A 217 -7.01 -13.21 -18.72
N LYS A 218 -6.28 -12.11 -18.95
CA LYS A 218 -5.38 -11.50 -17.99
C LYS A 218 -5.49 -9.98 -18.04
N ILE A 219 -5.62 -9.36 -16.87
CA ILE A 219 -5.56 -7.92 -16.68
C ILE A 219 -4.56 -7.67 -15.55
N PHE A 220 -3.62 -6.76 -15.75
CA PHE A 220 -2.64 -6.36 -14.75
C PHE A 220 -3.02 -4.99 -14.20
N LEU A 221 -3.05 -4.90 -12.87
CA LEU A 221 -3.33 -3.68 -12.14
C LEU A 221 -2.05 -3.20 -11.50
N GLU A 222 -1.68 -1.96 -11.80
CA GLU A 222 -0.64 -1.23 -11.10
C GLU A 222 -1.34 -0.39 -10.01
N TYR A 223 -0.97 -0.54 -8.74
CA TYR A 223 -1.60 0.23 -7.65
C TYR A 223 -0.64 0.54 -6.50
N ASP A 224 -0.94 1.60 -5.76
CA ASP A 224 -0.28 1.92 -4.49
C ASP A 224 -1.31 2.02 -3.35
N HIS A 225 -0.87 2.43 -2.16
CA HIS A 225 -1.72 2.58 -0.97
C HIS A 225 -2.98 3.44 -1.17
N LEU A 226 -2.95 4.39 -2.11
CA LEU A 226 -4.05 5.31 -2.43
C LEU A 226 -4.88 4.85 -3.63
N GLY A 227 -4.54 3.78 -4.34
CA GLY A 227 -5.38 3.24 -5.41
C GLY A 227 -4.65 2.97 -6.71
N ILE A 228 -5.43 2.79 -7.78
CA ILE A 228 -4.94 2.25 -9.05
C ILE A 228 -4.20 3.34 -9.85
N ARG A 229 -2.98 3.02 -10.26
CA ARG A 229 -2.05 3.83 -11.06
C ARG A 229 -2.17 3.52 -12.55
N GLY A 230 -2.43 2.26 -12.87
CA GLY A 230 -2.46 1.76 -14.25
C GLY A 230 -3.28 0.48 -14.38
N VAL A 231 -3.86 0.29 -15.57
CA VAL A 231 -4.64 -0.90 -15.95
C VAL A 231 -4.12 -1.36 -17.30
N HIS A 232 -3.72 -2.62 -17.39
CA HIS A 232 -3.07 -3.18 -18.57
C HIS A 232 -3.77 -4.47 -18.99
N VAL A 233 -4.33 -4.49 -20.20
CA VAL A 233 -5.06 -5.64 -20.73
C VAL A 233 -4.11 -6.52 -21.56
N CYS A 234 -4.17 -7.83 -21.37
CA CYS A 234 -3.50 -8.88 -22.18
C CYS A 234 -1.96 -8.99 -22.21
N ALA A 235 -1.16 -8.00 -21.78
CA ALA A 235 0.23 -8.17 -21.28
C ALA A 235 0.89 -6.81 -21.02
N PRO A 236 1.78 -6.68 -20.02
CA PRO A 236 2.79 -5.64 -19.98
C PRO A 236 3.95 -6.05 -20.89
N ARG A 237 3.80 -5.93 -22.22
CA ARG A 237 4.93 -6.13 -23.14
C ARG A 237 5.86 -4.93 -23.04
N SER A 238 6.90 -5.02 -22.19
CA SER A 238 8.28 -4.54 -22.42
C SER A 238 9.10 -4.63 -21.14
N ALA A 239 10.27 -5.25 -21.25
CA ALA A 239 11.30 -5.43 -20.20
C ALA A 239 12.02 -4.14 -19.79
N SER A 240 11.31 -3.00 -19.72
CA SER A 240 11.91 -1.70 -19.39
C SER A 240 10.99 -0.76 -18.60
N GLN A 241 9.85 -1.22 -18.10
CA GLN A 241 9.14 -0.44 -17.09
C GLN A 241 9.96 -0.55 -15.81
N GLN A 242 10.84 0.43 -15.58
CA GLN A 242 11.38 0.72 -14.26
C GLN A 242 10.19 0.65 -13.30
N THR A 243 10.20 -0.37 -12.44
CA THR A 243 9.21 -0.51 -11.40
C THR A 243 9.23 0.78 -10.60
N ALA A 244 8.14 1.54 -10.68
CA ALA A 244 8.05 2.76 -9.90
C ALA A 244 8.12 2.36 -8.42
N ASP A 245 9.06 2.93 -7.67
CA ASP A 245 9.17 2.64 -6.23
C ASP A 245 7.80 2.82 -5.54
N ASN A 246 7.43 1.86 -4.69
CA ASN A 246 6.18 1.83 -3.91
C ASN A 246 4.90 1.50 -4.70
N VAL A 247 5.03 0.80 -5.82
CA VAL A 247 3.92 0.29 -6.60
C VAL A 247 3.85 -1.23 -6.50
N TRP A 248 2.63 -1.76 -6.54
CA TRP A 248 2.33 -3.18 -6.53
C TRP A 248 1.54 -3.56 -7.79
N TRP A 249 1.83 -4.75 -8.30
CA TRP A 249 1.21 -5.36 -9.46
C TRP A 249 0.32 -6.51 -9.04
N VAL A 250 -0.94 -6.50 -9.47
CA VAL A 250 -1.89 -7.62 -9.28
C VAL A 250 -2.34 -8.13 -10.63
N GLU A 251 -2.33 -9.44 -10.81
CA GLU A 251 -2.94 -10.11 -11.96
C GLU A 251 -4.38 -10.52 -11.62
N LEU A 252 -5.32 -10.09 -12.45
CA LEU A 252 -6.66 -10.65 -12.55
C LEU A 252 -6.64 -11.72 -13.64
N ARG A 253 -6.87 -12.99 -13.29
CA ARG A 253 -6.78 -14.11 -14.22
C ARG A 253 -8.09 -14.90 -14.29
N ARG A 254 -8.61 -15.10 -15.49
CA ARG A 254 -9.77 -15.98 -15.74
C ARG A 254 -9.56 -16.86 -16.97
N GLN A 255 -9.62 -18.17 -16.77
CA GLN A 255 -9.35 -19.15 -17.83
C GLN A 255 -10.39 -19.07 -18.97
N GLN A 256 -11.66 -18.89 -18.59
CA GLN A 256 -12.79 -18.74 -19.52
C GLN A 256 -12.84 -17.37 -20.21
N GLY A 257 -11.97 -16.43 -19.81
CA GLY A 257 -11.99 -15.05 -20.28
C GLY A 257 -12.80 -14.12 -19.38
N VAL A 258 -12.46 -12.84 -19.47
CA VAL A 258 -13.12 -11.70 -18.82
C VAL A 258 -13.73 -10.86 -19.94
N ARG A 259 -15.06 -10.71 -19.94
CA ARG A 259 -15.77 -9.83 -20.88
C ARG A 259 -16.07 -8.48 -20.27
N HIS A 260 -16.44 -8.46 -19.00
CA HIS A 260 -16.80 -7.24 -18.29
C HIS A 260 -16.01 -7.10 -17.01
N ILE A 261 -15.62 -5.88 -16.69
CA ILE A 261 -15.05 -5.51 -15.39
C ILE A 261 -15.87 -4.40 -14.74
N LEU A 262 -15.90 -4.41 -13.42
CA LEU A 262 -16.48 -3.34 -12.60
C LEU A 262 -15.34 -2.50 -12.03
N ALA A 263 -15.23 -1.26 -12.49
CA ALA A 263 -14.34 -0.26 -11.93
C ALA A 263 -15.04 0.43 -10.75
N VAL A 264 -14.52 0.22 -9.54
CA VAL A 264 -15.04 0.82 -8.30
C VAL A 264 -14.20 2.05 -7.95
N SER A 265 -14.86 3.19 -7.76
CA SER A 265 -14.30 4.51 -7.51
C SER A 265 -14.64 5.03 -6.12
N ASP A 266 -13.77 5.86 -5.56
CA ASP A 266 -14.02 6.66 -4.34
C ASP A 266 -14.61 8.05 -4.65
N GLY A 267 -15.06 8.27 -5.89
CA GLY A 267 -15.57 9.55 -6.39
C GLY A 267 -14.48 10.43 -7.01
N LEU A 268 -13.21 10.22 -6.67
CA LEU A 268 -12.06 10.93 -7.24
C LEU A 268 -11.23 10.05 -8.19
N LYS A 269 -11.08 8.76 -7.86
CA LYS A 269 -10.28 7.79 -8.62
C LYS A 269 -10.72 6.34 -8.38
N VAL A 270 -10.31 5.47 -9.30
CA VAL A 270 -10.55 4.03 -9.23
C VAL A 270 -9.72 3.42 -8.10
N ARG A 271 -10.41 2.71 -7.20
CA ARG A 271 -9.85 1.99 -6.05
C ARG A 271 -9.81 0.49 -6.26
N GLY A 272 -10.68 -0.05 -7.11
CA GLY A 272 -10.73 -1.48 -7.35
C GLY A 272 -11.25 -1.80 -8.75
N ILE A 273 -10.80 -2.94 -9.27
CA ILE A 273 -11.37 -3.54 -10.48
C ILE A 273 -11.79 -4.97 -10.12
N MET A 274 -13.08 -5.25 -10.25
CA MET A 274 -13.66 -6.56 -9.99
C MET A 274 -14.08 -7.19 -11.32
N ASP A 275 -14.13 -8.51 -11.36
CA ASP A 275 -14.82 -9.19 -12.47
C ASP A 275 -16.34 -8.96 -12.31
N GLY A 276 -17.07 -8.72 -13.40
CA GLY A 276 -18.53 -8.59 -13.35
C GLY A 276 -19.25 -9.79 -12.74
N MET A 277 -18.63 -10.97 -12.76
CA MET A 277 -19.15 -12.20 -12.15
C MET A 277 -18.64 -12.45 -10.72
N GLU A 278 -17.79 -11.58 -10.15
CA GLU A 278 -17.24 -11.73 -8.80
C GLU A 278 -18.30 -11.49 -7.70
N GLN A 279 -19.49 -10.98 -8.06
CA GLN A 279 -20.65 -10.91 -7.15
C GLN A 279 -21.24 -12.30 -6.83
N ASP A 280 -21.05 -13.30 -7.72
CA ASP A 280 -21.66 -14.63 -7.61
C ASP A 280 -20.65 -15.77 -7.31
N ALA A 281 -19.37 -15.44 -7.14
CA ALA A 281 -18.32 -16.46 -7.03
C ALA A 281 -18.17 -17.00 -5.59
N THR A 282 -18.68 -18.20 -5.37
CA THR A 282 -18.31 -19.10 -4.25
C THR A 282 -16.90 -19.71 -4.41
N ASP A 283 -16.31 -19.60 -5.60
CA ASP A 283 -15.02 -20.16 -5.98
C ASP A 283 -13.93 -19.07 -6.05
N GLY A 284 -13.20 -18.88 -4.94
CA GLY A 284 -11.91 -18.19 -4.92
C GLY A 284 -11.89 -16.70 -5.31
N SER A 285 -10.78 -16.01 -5.01
CA SER A 285 -10.56 -14.66 -5.52
C SER A 285 -9.91 -14.72 -6.89
N ILE A 286 -10.43 -13.96 -7.84
CA ILE A 286 -9.83 -13.78 -9.18
C ILE A 286 -8.53 -12.95 -9.07
N ARG A 287 -8.37 -12.21 -7.96
CA ARG A 287 -7.18 -11.41 -7.67
C ARG A 287 -6.07 -12.29 -7.11
N GLY A 288 -4.97 -12.39 -7.84
CA GLY A 288 -3.73 -12.96 -7.32
C GLY A 288 -3.09 -12.08 -6.22
N PRO A 289 -2.07 -12.62 -5.53
CA PRO A 289 -1.22 -11.81 -4.65
C PRO A 289 -0.54 -10.68 -5.45
N ALA A 290 -0.26 -9.59 -4.76
CA ALA A 290 0.40 -8.43 -5.32
C ALA A 290 1.92 -8.54 -5.22
N TRP A 291 2.62 -8.16 -6.29
CA TRP A 291 4.08 -8.26 -6.39
C TRP A 291 4.72 -6.92 -6.78
N PRO A 292 6.00 -6.67 -6.48
CA PRO A 292 6.69 -5.46 -6.90
C PRO A 292 6.92 -5.41 -8.42
N GLU A 293 6.84 -6.58 -9.08
CA GLU A 293 7.03 -6.77 -10.52
C GLU A 293 5.83 -7.50 -11.12
N PRO A 294 5.49 -7.26 -12.39
CA PRO A 294 4.38 -7.95 -13.04
C PRO A 294 4.70 -9.43 -13.30
N ALA A 295 3.65 -10.26 -13.34
CA ALA A 295 3.65 -11.63 -13.88
C ALA A 295 4.53 -12.67 -13.16
N THR A 296 4.60 -12.63 -11.83
CA THR A 296 5.24 -13.68 -11.04
C THR A 296 4.28 -14.87 -10.84
N GLU A 297 4.44 -15.94 -11.62
CA GLU A 297 3.73 -17.21 -11.33
C GLU A 297 4.37 -17.88 -10.11
N CYS A 298 3.68 -17.81 -8.96
CA CYS A 298 4.15 -18.41 -7.71
C CYS A 298 3.04 -19.21 -7.04
N LYS A 299 3.43 -20.32 -6.40
CA LYS A 299 2.58 -21.01 -5.43
C LYS A 299 2.65 -20.25 -4.11
N VAL A 300 1.51 -19.92 -3.53
CA VAL A 300 1.46 -19.31 -2.20
C VAL A 300 1.45 -20.43 -1.17
N ILE A 301 2.40 -20.39 -0.23
CA ILE A 301 2.49 -21.34 0.86
C ILE A 301 2.18 -20.59 2.16
N ASP A 302 1.22 -21.10 2.93
CA ASP A 302 1.01 -20.63 4.30
C ASP A 302 2.11 -21.20 5.19
N LEU A 303 2.91 -20.34 5.82
CA LEU A 303 4.03 -20.77 6.66
C LEU A 303 3.59 -21.40 7.98
N GLU A 304 2.37 -21.13 8.44
CA GLU A 304 1.84 -21.70 9.68
C GLU A 304 1.36 -23.15 9.48
N GLY A 305 0.63 -23.41 8.39
CA GLY A 305 0.12 -24.74 8.05
C GLY A 305 0.99 -25.55 7.07
N LEU A 306 2.01 -24.94 6.46
CA LEU A 306 2.82 -25.47 5.34
C LEU A 306 1.99 -26.09 4.22
N LYS A 307 0.86 -25.47 3.89
CA LYS A 307 -0.02 -25.90 2.81
C LYS A 307 0.05 -24.90 1.67
N ILE A 308 0.07 -25.43 0.45
CA ILE A 308 -0.17 -24.61 -0.75
C ILE A 308 -1.59 -24.06 -0.62
N SER A 309 -1.68 -22.74 -0.54
CA SER A 309 -2.95 -22.05 -0.53
C SER A 309 -3.52 -22.08 -1.94
N THR A 310 -4.61 -22.83 -2.12
CA THR A 310 -5.42 -22.82 -3.34
C THR A 310 -6.17 -21.49 -3.49
N PHE A 311 -6.44 -20.81 -2.37
CA PHE A 311 -7.14 -19.54 -2.30
C PHE A 311 -6.35 -18.56 -1.43
N PRO A 312 -5.34 -17.87 -1.99
CA PRO A 312 -4.57 -16.90 -1.22
C PRO A 312 -5.50 -15.81 -0.67
N PRO A 313 -5.29 -15.36 0.59
CA PRO A 313 -6.03 -14.25 1.15
C PRO A 313 -6.03 -13.02 0.23
N ARG A 314 -7.18 -12.34 0.14
CA ARG A 314 -7.30 -11.11 -0.65
C ARG A 314 -6.37 -10.02 -0.10
N GLY A 315 -5.71 -9.30 -1.01
CA GLY A 315 -4.88 -8.14 -0.65
C GLY A 315 -3.48 -8.48 -0.10
N LEU A 316 -3.02 -9.72 -0.24
CA LEU A 316 -1.63 -10.07 0.07
C LEU A 316 -0.65 -9.30 -0.83
N ARG A 317 0.40 -8.76 -0.21
CA ARG A 317 1.53 -8.11 -0.89
C ARG A 317 2.80 -8.90 -0.56
N MET A 318 3.51 -9.35 -1.60
CA MET A 318 4.61 -10.31 -1.49
C MET A 318 5.94 -9.65 -1.84
N SER A 319 6.98 -9.82 -1.04
CA SER A 319 8.32 -9.33 -1.40
C SER A 319 9.16 -10.44 -1.99
N HIS A 320 10.03 -10.12 -2.95
CA HIS A 320 11.02 -11.06 -3.45
C HIS A 320 12.20 -11.18 -2.49
N VAL A 321 12.63 -12.41 -2.25
CA VAL A 321 13.88 -12.71 -1.54
C VAL A 321 14.58 -13.81 -2.32
N GLU A 322 15.77 -13.52 -2.81
CA GLU A 322 16.63 -14.55 -3.41
C GLU A 322 17.48 -15.18 -2.32
N PHE A 323 17.44 -16.51 -2.28
CA PHE A 323 18.31 -17.27 -1.40
C PHE A 323 19.51 -17.81 -2.19
N ASN A 324 20.70 -17.62 -1.63
CA ASN A 324 21.98 -18.22 -2.03
C ASN A 324 22.40 -17.90 -3.46
N ALA A 325 21.92 -16.77 -4.00
CA ALA A 325 22.42 -16.26 -5.26
C ALA A 325 23.89 -15.80 -5.08
N PRO A 326 24.77 -15.95 -6.10
CA PRO A 326 26.20 -15.66 -5.99
C PRO A 326 26.56 -14.24 -5.53
N HIS A 327 25.62 -13.30 -5.65
CA HIS A 327 25.78 -11.89 -5.32
C HIS A 327 25.13 -11.51 -3.97
N VAL A 328 24.63 -12.49 -3.20
CA VAL A 328 24.03 -12.28 -1.88
C VAL A 328 25.07 -12.61 -0.81
N GLU A 329 25.43 -11.61 -0.01
CA GLU A 329 26.46 -11.72 1.04
C GLU A 329 25.87 -12.09 2.41
N GLY A 330 24.55 -12.01 2.54
CA GLY A 330 23.85 -12.24 3.79
C GLY A 330 22.37 -11.90 3.71
N TYR A 331 21.69 -11.96 4.84
CA TYR A 331 20.28 -11.62 4.97
C TYR A 331 20.04 -10.77 6.21
N PHE A 332 19.17 -9.78 6.09
CA PHE A 332 18.62 -9.05 7.22
C PHE A 332 17.21 -9.53 7.52
N ILE A 333 16.97 -9.87 8.78
CA ILE A 333 15.67 -10.32 9.29
C ILE A 333 15.22 -9.35 10.37
N ALA A 334 14.03 -8.78 10.21
CA ALA A 334 13.36 -7.95 11.20
C ALA A 334 12.35 -8.81 11.96
N ILE A 335 12.50 -8.91 13.28
CA ILE A 335 11.59 -9.65 14.14
C ILE A 335 10.90 -8.67 15.09
N PHE A 336 9.58 -8.70 15.12
CA PHE A 336 8.80 -8.06 16.17
C PHE A 336 8.16 -9.13 17.04
N ARG A 337 8.52 -9.15 18.33
CA ARG A 337 8.07 -10.18 19.28
C ARG A 337 8.45 -11.59 18.80
N ARG A 338 7.48 -12.33 18.23
CA ARG A 338 7.65 -13.70 17.73
C ARG A 338 7.30 -13.82 16.24
N GLN A 339 7.26 -12.71 15.51
CA GLN A 339 6.88 -12.69 14.10
C GLN A 339 8.00 -12.09 13.27
N VAL A 340 8.33 -12.77 12.17
CA VAL A 340 9.17 -12.20 11.11
C VAL A 340 8.34 -11.16 10.37
N ILE A 341 8.76 -9.91 10.45
CA ILE A 341 8.07 -8.77 9.82
C ILE A 341 8.69 -8.46 8.45
N LYS A 342 9.99 -8.70 8.29
CA LYS A 342 10.70 -8.41 7.05
C LYS A 342 11.92 -9.31 6.90
N LEU A 343 12.17 -9.77 5.69
CA LEU A 343 13.38 -10.49 5.29
C LEU A 343 13.91 -9.82 4.02
N GLN A 344 15.21 -9.54 3.96
CA GLN A 344 15.86 -8.99 2.78
C GLN A 344 17.25 -9.59 2.57
N ALA A 345 17.58 -9.91 1.31
CA ALA A 345 18.91 -10.26 0.90
C ALA A 345 19.85 -9.04 0.89
N HIS A 346 21.00 -9.16 1.56
CA HIS A 346 22.08 -8.19 1.57
C HIS A 346 22.96 -8.37 0.32
N ARG A 347 23.10 -7.29 -0.44
CA ARG A 347 23.88 -7.21 -1.69
C ARG A 347 24.70 -5.93 -1.69
N GLN A 348 25.88 -5.94 -2.32
CA GLN A 348 26.64 -4.70 -2.55
C GLN A 348 26.22 -4.01 -3.87
N PRO A 349 26.05 -2.67 -3.87
CA PRO A 349 26.06 -1.78 -2.71
C PRO A 349 24.75 -1.86 -1.90
N ALA A 350 24.86 -1.95 -0.57
CA ALA A 350 23.70 -2.10 0.30
C ALA A 350 22.89 -0.79 0.40
N SER A 351 21.60 -0.84 0.08
CA SER A 351 20.69 0.27 0.34
C SER A 351 20.34 0.34 1.83
N ARG A 352 20.85 1.35 2.53
CA ARG A 352 20.55 1.60 3.97
C ARG A 352 19.09 2.00 4.24
N HIS A 353 18.31 2.29 3.19
CA HIS A 353 16.91 2.69 3.32
C HIS A 353 16.02 1.60 3.94
N PHE A 354 16.46 0.34 3.87
CA PHE A 354 15.74 -0.80 4.41
C PHE A 354 15.47 -0.74 5.92
N TYR A 355 16.47 -0.35 6.72
CA TYR A 355 16.34 -0.24 8.18
C TYR A 355 15.34 0.85 8.55
N HIS A 356 15.47 2.02 7.92
CA HIS A 356 14.62 3.17 8.21
C HIS A 356 13.14 2.89 7.99
N ASP A 357 12.76 2.18 6.94
CA ASP A 357 11.34 1.88 6.70
C ASP A 357 10.77 0.92 7.76
N ALA A 358 11.56 -0.01 8.28
CA ALA A 358 11.10 -1.00 9.26
C ALA A 358 11.12 -0.47 10.69
N ASP A 359 12.17 0.26 11.10
CA ASP A 359 12.27 0.88 12.44
C ASP A 359 11.15 1.91 12.70
N ILE A 360 10.64 2.55 11.65
CA ILE A 360 9.51 3.48 11.75
C ILE A 360 8.18 2.73 11.93
N ILE A 361 8.03 1.56 11.31
CA ILE A 361 6.82 0.71 11.48
C ILE A 361 6.77 0.18 12.90
N CYS A 362 7.92 -0.19 13.47
CA CYS A 362 8.00 -0.71 14.82
C CYS A 362 9.36 -0.40 15.47
N LYS A 363 9.32 0.31 16.60
CA LYS A 363 10.53 0.69 17.36
C LYS A 363 11.18 -0.47 18.12
N ASP A 364 10.42 -1.54 18.38
CA ASP A 364 10.89 -2.71 19.14
C ASP A 364 11.30 -3.86 18.20
N LEU A 365 11.87 -3.53 17.05
CA LEU A 365 12.37 -4.55 16.12
C LEU A 365 13.72 -5.08 16.58
N THR A 366 13.82 -6.41 16.62
CA THR A 366 15.09 -7.10 16.71
C THR A 366 15.57 -7.39 15.29
N TRP A 367 16.72 -6.82 14.94
CA TRP A 367 17.40 -7.08 13.68
C TRP A 367 18.41 -8.19 13.83
N ILE A 368 18.33 -9.19 12.94
CA ILE A 368 19.31 -10.26 12.82
C ILE A 368 19.96 -10.12 11.46
N TYR A 369 21.30 -10.08 11.46
CA TYR A 369 22.08 -10.24 10.24
C TYR A 369 22.63 -11.66 10.18
N MET A 370 22.40 -12.33 9.06
CA MET A 370 22.87 -13.68 8.78
C MET A 370 23.79 -13.64 7.55
N PRO A 371 25.12 -13.66 7.72
CA PRO A 371 26.03 -13.71 6.58
C PRO A 371 25.91 -15.04 5.82
N VAL A 372 26.16 -15.01 4.51
CA VAL A 372 26.34 -16.19 3.67
C VAL A 372 27.83 -16.43 3.53
N ASP A 373 28.34 -17.58 3.98
CA ASP A 373 29.76 -17.89 3.87
C ASP A 373 30.13 -18.24 2.42
N PRO A 374 31.27 -17.75 1.91
CA PRO A 374 31.81 -18.15 0.61
C PRO A 374 32.30 -19.61 0.70
N GLY A 375 31.39 -20.54 0.47
CA GLY A 375 31.60 -21.99 0.62
C GLY A 375 30.34 -22.76 1.04
N ASP A 376 29.35 -22.07 1.61
CA ASP A 376 28.03 -22.63 1.94
C ASP A 376 27.16 -22.68 0.67
N SER A 377 27.54 -23.51 -0.30
CA SER A 377 26.67 -23.82 -1.46
C SER A 377 25.52 -24.77 -1.10
N SER A 378 25.49 -25.31 0.12
CA SER A 378 24.42 -26.19 0.60
C SER A 378 23.51 -25.45 1.59
N LEU A 379 22.24 -25.31 1.22
CA LEU A 379 21.14 -24.74 2.02
C LEU A 379 21.11 -25.23 3.49
N THR A 380 21.49 -26.49 3.72
CA THR A 380 21.51 -27.14 5.03
C THR A 380 22.44 -26.48 6.04
N ALA A 381 23.59 -25.94 5.63
CA ALA A 381 24.58 -25.40 6.58
C ALA A 381 24.23 -23.99 7.09
N ALA A 382 23.71 -23.12 6.21
CA ALA A 382 23.22 -21.80 6.59
C ALA A 382 21.95 -21.89 7.46
N GLU A 383 21.03 -22.81 7.12
CA GLU A 383 19.84 -23.09 7.93
C GLU A 383 20.21 -23.66 9.31
N GLN A 384 21.12 -24.63 9.37
CA GLN A 384 21.54 -25.25 10.62
C GLN A 384 22.20 -24.23 11.57
N ARG A 385 23.07 -23.35 11.05
CA ARG A 385 23.72 -22.28 11.83
C ARG A 385 22.75 -21.25 12.37
N PHE A 386 21.69 -20.92 11.60
CA PHE A 386 20.64 -20.01 12.06
C PHE A 386 19.93 -20.55 13.31
N TRP A 387 19.57 -21.85 13.31
CA TRP A 387 18.84 -22.46 14.42
C TRP A 387 19.71 -22.83 15.61
N GLU A 388 20.99 -23.20 15.38
CA GLU A 388 21.96 -23.39 16.46
C GLU A 388 22.26 -22.09 17.22
N ARG A 389 22.26 -20.94 16.53
CA ARG A 389 22.57 -19.63 17.13
C ARG A 389 21.37 -18.95 17.79
N TYR A 390 20.14 -19.31 17.40
CA TYR A 390 18.90 -18.70 17.92
C TYR A 390 17.84 -19.74 18.37
N PRO A 391 18.16 -20.65 19.30
CA PRO A 391 17.22 -21.68 19.79
C PRO A 391 15.97 -21.10 20.51
N VAL A 392 16.01 -19.81 20.87
CA VAL A 392 14.98 -19.11 21.67
C VAL A 392 13.75 -18.69 20.84
N LEU A 393 13.80 -18.78 19.50
CA LEU A 393 12.66 -18.38 18.67
C LEU A 393 11.48 -19.35 18.72
N GLY A 394 11.65 -20.59 19.19
CA GLY A 394 10.55 -21.51 19.51
C GLY A 394 9.53 -21.76 18.38
N ILE A 395 9.91 -21.48 17.12
CA ILE A 395 9.10 -21.77 15.94
C ILE A 395 9.48 -23.19 15.51
N PRO A 396 8.64 -24.21 15.72
CA PRO A 396 8.88 -25.51 15.12
C PRO A 396 8.72 -25.34 13.61
N ILE A 397 9.78 -25.59 12.85
CA ILE A 397 9.67 -25.76 11.41
C ILE A 397 9.00 -27.12 11.17
N PRO A 398 7.84 -27.21 10.52
CA PRO A 398 7.31 -28.50 10.11
C PRO A 398 8.17 -29.08 8.98
N GLU A 399 8.35 -30.40 8.96
CA GLU A 399 9.29 -31.14 8.11
C GLU A 399 9.22 -30.81 6.60
N SER A 400 8.11 -30.24 6.11
CA SER A 400 8.01 -29.79 4.72
C SER A 400 8.69 -28.46 4.41
N MET A 401 9.23 -27.73 5.39
CA MET A 401 10.21 -26.66 5.13
C MET A 401 11.65 -27.21 5.10
N ARG A 402 11.86 -28.46 5.55
CA ARG A 402 13.05 -29.27 5.22
C ARG A 402 12.89 -30.00 3.86
N LEU A 403 11.90 -29.60 3.04
CA LEU A 403 11.53 -30.30 1.81
C LEU A 403 12.77 -30.63 0.98
N GLU A 404 12.98 -31.93 0.85
CA GLU A 404 14.04 -32.62 0.11
C GLU A 404 14.39 -31.92 -1.20
N LEU A 405 15.51 -31.20 -1.20
CA LEU A 405 16.24 -30.87 -2.42
C LEU A 405 17.04 -32.09 -2.84
N HIS A 406 16.32 -33.14 -3.23
CA HIS A 406 16.93 -34.19 -4.02
C HIS A 406 17.28 -33.59 -5.39
N PRO A 407 18.54 -33.69 -5.85
CA PRO A 407 18.88 -33.36 -7.22
C PRO A 407 18.20 -34.39 -8.12
N GLN A 408 17.07 -34.04 -8.72
CA GLN A 408 16.69 -34.70 -9.96
C GLN A 408 17.78 -34.31 -10.97
N LYS A 409 18.72 -35.24 -11.16
CA LYS A 409 19.64 -35.23 -12.28
C LYS A 409 18.79 -35.10 -13.53
N TYR A 410 18.82 -33.94 -14.18
CA TYR A 410 18.46 -33.83 -15.58
C TYR A 410 19.46 -34.69 -16.34
N THR A 411 19.13 -35.96 -16.58
CA THR A 411 19.78 -36.75 -17.63
C THR A 411 19.46 -36.09 -18.96
N LEU A 412 20.44 -35.35 -19.47
CA LEU A 412 20.53 -35.00 -20.88
C LEU A 412 20.71 -36.31 -21.66
N THR A 413 19.62 -36.83 -22.21
CA THR A 413 19.71 -37.77 -23.34
C THR A 413 20.20 -36.99 -24.56
N LYS A 414 21.30 -37.48 -25.14
CA LYS A 414 21.79 -37.09 -26.46
C LYS A 414 20.80 -37.48 -27.56
#